data_AF-A0A504Y9U5-F1
#
_entry.id   AF-A0A504Y9U5-F1
#
_cell.length_a   1.000
_cell.length_b   1.000
_cell.length_c   1.000
_cell.angle_alpha   90.00
_cell.angle_beta   90.00
_cell.angle_gamma   90.00
#
_symmetry.space_group_name_H-M   'P 1'
#
loop_
_entity.id
_entity.type
_entity.pdbx_description
1 polymer ?
#
loop_
_entity_poly.entity_id
_entity_poly.type
_entity_poly.pdbx_seq_one_letter_code
_entity_poly.pdbx_strand_id
1 'polypeptide(L)'
;MDYYLSHPNRPGAATGSPSNYSRSRSHHGGSSARGGEAEPLMKPHRFCKVKTGFTWTQYNRTHYDSRTNPPPRTEMWYEFTLFYPALANTKRDMRHIFRIEDTPEGPNDQYCLLVFSVGPPYADVAYRIRKKQWDTRRGGVRISFDQYGRYKLFFRFTNSNYRR
;
A
#
# COMPACT_ATOMS: atom_id res chain seq x y z
N MET A 1 -8.13 -5.88 -10.82
CA MET A 1 -6.67 -6.06 -10.99
C MET A 1 -6.12 -6.76 -9.77
N ASP A 2 -5.88 -8.07 -9.90
CA ASP A 2 -5.26 -8.90 -8.86
C ASP A 2 -3.74 -8.80 -9.00
N TYR A 3 -3.19 -7.75 -8.40
CA TYR A 3 -1.78 -7.35 -8.51
C TYR A 3 -0.77 -8.46 -8.20
N TYR A 4 -1.11 -9.40 -7.31
CA TYR A 4 -0.29 -10.55 -6.93
C TYR A 4 -0.15 -11.60 -8.05
N LEU A 5 -1.09 -11.67 -9.01
CA LEU A 5 -0.97 -12.54 -10.18
C LEU A 5 0.05 -12.01 -11.20
N SER A 6 0.27 -10.70 -11.22
CA SER A 6 1.21 -10.03 -12.15
C SER A 6 2.64 -9.89 -11.62
N HIS A 7 2.91 -10.17 -10.34
CA HIS A 7 4.24 -10.01 -9.72
C HIS A 7 4.62 -11.21 -8.84
N PRO A 8 4.92 -12.38 -9.43
CA PRO A 8 5.09 -13.64 -8.70
C PRO A 8 6.43 -13.78 -7.94
N ASN A 9 7.35 -12.82 -8.02
CA ASN A 9 8.70 -12.98 -7.44
C ASN A 9 9.33 -11.65 -7.02
N ARG A 10 9.37 -11.34 -5.71
CA ARG A 10 10.31 -10.34 -5.15
C ARG A 10 10.87 -10.83 -3.81
N PRO A 11 12.19 -10.74 -3.60
CA PRO A 11 12.87 -11.30 -2.44
C PRO A 11 12.75 -10.36 -1.25
N GLY A 12 11.84 -10.69 -0.33
CA GLY A 12 11.80 -10.12 1.02
C GLY A 12 12.02 -11.19 2.11
N ALA A 13 12.39 -12.41 1.71
CA ALA A 13 12.78 -13.47 2.62
C ALA A 13 14.29 -13.35 2.86
N ALA A 14 14.66 -13.24 4.14
CA ALA A 14 16.02 -13.14 4.61
C ALA A 14 16.96 -14.19 3.96
N THR A 15 17.83 -13.75 3.06
CA THR A 15 19.03 -14.52 2.69
C THR A 15 20.08 -14.22 3.75
N GLY A 16 20.12 -15.06 4.79
CA GLY A 16 21.26 -15.12 5.69
C GLY A 16 22.52 -15.51 4.89
N SER A 17 23.56 -14.70 4.99
CA SER A 17 24.90 -15.03 4.49
C SER A 17 25.41 -16.31 5.15
N PRO A 18 25.93 -17.30 4.41
CA PRO A 18 26.72 -18.35 5.03
C PRO A 18 28.18 -17.90 5.05
N SER A 19 28.71 -17.72 6.26
CA SER A 19 30.14 -17.68 6.53
C SER A 19 30.75 -19.04 6.19
N ASN A 20 31.81 -19.03 5.38
CA ASN A 20 32.64 -20.19 5.11
C ASN A 20 33.41 -20.58 6.39
N TYR A 21 33.05 -21.71 6.99
CA TYR A 21 34.02 -22.52 7.72
C TYR A 21 33.76 -24.00 7.48
N SER A 22 34.85 -24.67 7.15
CA SER A 22 35.01 -26.05 6.72
C SER A 22 34.62 -27.06 7.78
N ARG A 23 33.86 -28.10 7.39
CA ARG A 23 33.94 -29.43 8.02
C ARG A 23 33.47 -30.55 7.09
N SER A 24 34.28 -31.59 7.09
CA SER A 24 34.26 -32.81 6.29
C SER A 24 33.12 -33.79 6.63
N ARG A 25 32.79 -34.63 5.63
CA ARG A 25 32.54 -36.09 5.69
C ARG A 25 31.07 -36.60 5.55
N SER A 26 30.78 -37.04 4.32
CA SER A 26 30.02 -38.24 3.85
C SER A 26 29.05 -39.00 4.77
N HIS A 27 27.77 -39.13 4.35
CA HIS A 27 27.12 -40.37 3.84
C HIS A 27 25.58 -40.28 3.90
N HIS A 28 24.94 -40.75 2.82
CA HIS A 28 23.60 -41.37 2.72
C HIS A 28 22.32 -40.51 2.83
N GLY A 29 21.40 -40.79 1.89
CA GLY A 29 19.97 -40.53 2.06
C GLY A 29 19.42 -39.53 1.05
N GLY A 30 19.09 -40.00 -0.16
CA GLY A 30 18.18 -39.28 -1.03
C GLY A 30 16.85 -39.05 -0.32
N SER A 31 16.58 -37.81 0.07
CA SER A 31 15.25 -37.35 0.43
C SER A 31 14.80 -36.39 -0.65
N SER A 32 13.92 -36.92 -1.51
CA SER A 32 13.01 -36.21 -2.41
C SER A 32 12.80 -34.76 -1.96
N ALA A 33 13.19 -33.80 -2.79
CA ALA A 33 12.65 -32.46 -2.75
C ALA A 33 11.14 -32.59 -2.94
N ARG A 34 10.39 -32.72 -1.83
CA ARG A 34 8.96 -32.48 -1.84
C ARG A 34 8.83 -31.01 -2.20
N GLY A 35 8.51 -30.75 -3.46
CA GLY A 35 7.99 -29.46 -3.90
C GLY A 35 6.83 -29.15 -2.97
N GLY A 36 7.08 -28.27 -1.99
CA GLY A 36 6.03 -27.73 -1.16
C GLY A 36 5.15 -26.93 -2.09
N GLU A 37 3.96 -27.47 -2.39
CA GLU A 37 2.89 -26.68 -2.99
C GLU A 37 2.77 -25.42 -2.13
N ALA A 38 3.10 -24.26 -2.72
CA ALA A 38 2.98 -23.00 -2.01
C ALA A 38 1.50 -22.82 -1.69
N GLU A 39 1.14 -22.98 -0.42
CA GLU A 39 -0.22 -22.75 0.08
C GLU A 39 -0.78 -21.46 -0.54
N PRO A 40 -1.98 -21.50 -1.15
CA PRO A 40 -2.50 -20.36 -1.88
C PRO A 40 -2.66 -19.15 -0.96
N LEU A 41 -2.05 -18.04 -1.35
CA LEU A 41 -2.10 -16.81 -0.56
C LEU A 41 -3.54 -16.29 -0.44
N MET A 42 -3.93 -15.92 0.78
CA MET A 42 -5.26 -15.44 1.09
C MET A 42 -5.45 -13.98 0.68
N LYS A 43 -6.53 -13.66 -0.01
CA LYS A 43 -6.92 -12.28 -0.31
C LYS A 43 -7.48 -11.62 0.97
N PRO A 44 -6.83 -10.60 1.54
CA PRO A 44 -7.34 -9.95 2.74
C PRO A 44 -8.63 -9.18 2.43
N HIS A 45 -9.56 -9.20 3.38
CA HIS A 45 -10.73 -8.32 3.31
C HIS A 45 -10.27 -6.86 3.44
N ARG A 46 -10.88 -5.96 2.65
CA ARG A 46 -10.42 -4.58 2.53
C ARG A 46 -11.53 -3.65 2.04
N PHE A 47 -11.45 -2.38 2.43
CA PHE A 47 -12.25 -1.31 1.84
C PHE A 47 -11.47 0.01 1.82
N CYS A 48 -11.87 0.90 0.94
CA CYS A 48 -11.30 2.24 0.81
C CYS A 48 -12.42 3.28 0.92
N LYS A 49 -12.21 4.30 1.73
CA LYS A 49 -13.05 5.51 1.76
C LYS A 49 -12.32 6.63 1.05
N VAL A 50 -13.01 7.27 0.12
CA VAL A 50 -12.53 8.44 -0.62
C VAL A 50 -13.38 9.64 -0.24
N LYS A 51 -12.77 10.72 0.25
CA LYS A 51 -13.49 11.99 0.37
C LYS A 51 -13.16 12.88 -0.81
N THR A 52 -14.19 13.29 -1.53
CA THR A 52 -14.10 14.34 -2.54
C THR A 52 -14.68 15.64 -2.01
N GLY A 53 -14.22 16.77 -2.56
CA GLY A 53 -14.70 18.08 -2.17
C GLY A 53 -14.27 19.16 -3.14
N PHE A 54 -14.63 20.39 -2.82
CA PHE A 54 -14.30 21.57 -3.61
C PHE A 54 -13.10 22.29 -3.02
N THR A 55 -12.18 22.71 -3.88
CA THR A 55 -11.06 23.57 -3.49
C THR A 55 -11.33 24.97 -3.99
N TRP A 56 -11.53 25.93 -3.08
CA TRP A 56 -11.77 27.34 -3.42
C TRP A 56 -10.45 28.10 -3.52
N THR A 57 -9.64 27.77 -4.54
CA THR A 57 -8.44 28.53 -4.92
C THR A 57 -8.82 29.96 -5.33
N GLN A 58 -7.84 30.88 -5.41
CA GLN A 58 -8.11 32.25 -5.85
C GLN A 58 -8.80 32.29 -7.23
N TYR A 59 -8.33 31.47 -8.17
CA TYR A 59 -8.96 31.29 -9.48
C TYR A 59 -10.40 30.76 -9.34
N ASN A 60 -10.62 29.71 -8.54
CA ASN A 60 -11.96 29.14 -8.44
C ASN A 60 -12.96 30.13 -7.80
N ARG A 61 -12.51 31.01 -6.90
CA ARG A 61 -13.36 32.04 -6.29
C ARG A 61 -13.86 33.10 -7.28
N THR A 62 -13.17 33.32 -8.40
CA THR A 62 -13.58 34.31 -9.42
C THR A 62 -14.44 33.70 -10.53
N HIS A 63 -14.41 32.38 -10.70
CA HIS A 63 -15.05 31.68 -11.84
C HIS A 63 -16.21 30.75 -11.44
N TYR A 64 -16.30 30.37 -10.16
CA TYR A 64 -17.31 29.45 -9.67
C TYR A 64 -18.08 30.06 -8.51
N ASP A 65 -19.31 29.60 -8.31
CA ASP A 65 -20.17 29.99 -7.21
C ASP A 65 -20.59 28.76 -6.39
N SER A 66 -20.97 28.95 -5.13
CA SER A 66 -21.29 27.83 -4.24
C SER A 66 -22.68 27.22 -4.46
N ARG A 67 -23.57 27.89 -5.22
CA ARG A 67 -25.01 27.58 -5.25
C ARG A 67 -25.47 26.92 -6.54
N THR A 68 -24.92 27.36 -7.66
CA THR A 68 -25.34 27.02 -9.03
C THR A 68 -24.21 26.43 -9.86
N ASN A 69 -22.96 26.89 -9.67
CA ASN A 69 -21.83 26.42 -10.46
C ASN A 69 -20.56 26.23 -9.61
N PRO A 70 -20.50 25.18 -8.76
CA PRO A 70 -19.31 24.90 -7.96
C PRO A 70 -18.16 24.36 -8.82
N PRO A 71 -16.90 24.51 -8.39
CA PRO A 71 -15.76 23.99 -9.13
C PRO A 71 -15.79 22.46 -9.23
N PRO A 72 -15.02 21.84 -10.13
CA PRO A 72 -14.89 20.38 -10.19
C PRO A 72 -14.44 19.78 -8.86
N ARG A 73 -15.06 18.67 -8.45
CA ARG A 73 -14.67 17.96 -7.22
C ARG A 73 -13.28 17.36 -7.38
N THR A 74 -12.47 17.50 -6.34
CA THR A 74 -11.14 16.90 -6.24
C THR A 74 -11.10 15.97 -5.03
N GLU A 75 -10.33 14.89 -5.13
CA GLU A 75 -10.06 13.99 -4.01
C GLU A 75 -9.27 14.73 -2.93
N MET A 76 -9.78 14.72 -1.71
CA MET A 76 -9.20 15.41 -0.56
C MET A 76 -8.34 14.47 0.28
N TRP A 77 -8.84 13.26 0.55
CA TRP A 77 -8.14 12.25 1.34
C TRP A 77 -8.63 10.85 1.01
N TYR A 78 -7.79 9.88 1.36
CA TYR A 78 -8.10 8.46 1.34
C TYR A 78 -7.96 7.83 2.73
N GLU A 79 -8.83 6.87 3.04
CA GLU A 79 -8.71 6.00 4.21
C GLU A 79 -8.84 4.54 3.74
N PHE A 80 -7.74 3.80 3.81
CA PHE A 80 -7.68 2.38 3.53
C PHE A 80 -7.83 1.60 4.82
N THR A 81 -8.70 0.60 4.82
CA THR A 81 -8.80 -0.38 5.91
C THR A 81 -8.58 -1.77 5.33
N LEU A 82 -7.61 -2.49 5.88
CA LEU A 82 -7.27 -3.86 5.50
C LEU A 82 -7.35 -4.74 6.75
N PHE A 83 -7.86 -5.97 6.60
CA PHE A 83 -8.03 -6.92 7.69
C PHE A 83 -7.04 -8.07 7.56
N TYR A 84 -6.18 -8.18 8.57
CA TYR A 84 -5.13 -9.19 8.72
C TYR A 84 -5.23 -9.90 10.08
N PRO A 85 -6.35 -10.60 10.38
CA PRO A 85 -6.55 -11.26 11.68
C PRO A 85 -5.42 -12.25 12.05
N ALA A 86 -4.80 -12.92 11.08
CA ALA A 86 -3.67 -13.82 11.35
C ALA A 86 -2.41 -13.09 11.84
N LEU A 87 -2.33 -11.77 11.69
CA LEU A 87 -1.23 -10.93 12.15
C LEU A 87 -1.55 -10.17 13.44
N ALA A 88 -2.71 -10.42 14.09
CA ALA A 88 -3.16 -9.74 15.30
C ALA A 88 -2.10 -9.63 16.41
N ASN A 89 -1.35 -10.71 16.64
CA ASN A 89 -0.33 -10.81 17.70
C ASN A 89 1.11 -10.63 17.18
N THR A 90 1.28 -10.06 15.99
CA THR A 90 2.62 -9.87 15.43
C THR A 90 3.40 -8.77 16.16
N LYS A 91 4.70 -9.01 16.37
CA LYS A 91 5.64 -7.96 16.83
C LYS A 91 6.23 -7.16 15.67
N ARG A 92 5.90 -7.53 14.42
CA ARG A 92 6.38 -6.84 13.22
C ARG A 92 5.86 -5.41 13.20
N ASP A 93 6.71 -4.49 12.77
CA ASP A 93 6.26 -3.12 12.54
C ASP A 93 5.33 -3.04 11.33
N MET A 94 4.04 -2.90 11.60
CA MET A 94 3.00 -2.80 10.59
C MET A 94 2.96 -1.42 9.92
N ARG A 95 3.74 -0.42 10.36
CA ARG A 95 3.71 0.92 9.76
C ARG A 95 4.27 0.97 8.35
N HIS A 96 5.22 0.10 8.03
CA HIS A 96 5.99 0.12 6.78
C HIS A 96 5.55 -0.97 5.79
N ILE A 97 4.31 -1.45 5.90
CA ILE A 97 3.79 -2.52 5.02
C ILE A 97 3.35 -2.03 3.64
N PHE A 98 3.41 -0.72 3.37
CA PHE A 98 2.99 -0.17 2.10
C PHE A 98 4.14 0.54 1.38
N ARG A 99 4.04 0.58 0.06
CA ARG A 99 4.93 1.33 -0.81
C ARG A 99 4.14 1.93 -1.97
N ILE A 100 4.71 2.98 -2.56
CA ILE A 100 4.16 3.62 -3.75
C ILE A 100 5.01 3.18 -4.94
N GLU A 101 4.37 2.67 -5.97
CA GLU A 101 4.99 2.32 -7.25
C GLU A 101 4.37 3.15 -8.37
N ASP A 102 5.16 3.44 -9.40
CA ASP A 102 4.63 4.06 -10.62
C ASP A 102 3.76 3.05 -11.40
N THR A 103 2.77 3.56 -12.13
CA THR A 103 1.90 2.71 -12.94
C THR A 103 2.68 2.28 -14.19
N PRO A 104 2.78 0.97 -14.50
CA PRO A 104 3.62 0.47 -15.61
C PRO A 104 3.08 0.82 -17.01
N GLU A 105 1.82 1.24 -17.13
CA GLU A 105 1.20 1.59 -18.41
C GLU A 105 0.36 2.88 -18.30
N GLY A 106 0.75 3.91 -19.04
CA GLY A 106 -0.15 5.00 -19.41
C GLY A 106 0.55 6.36 -19.63
N PRO A 107 0.13 7.16 -20.63
CA PRO A 107 0.64 8.52 -20.89
C PRO A 107 0.28 9.56 -19.80
N ASN A 108 -0.27 9.12 -18.67
CA ASN A 108 -0.81 9.98 -17.64
C ASN A 108 -0.10 9.74 -16.31
N ASP A 109 0.89 10.58 -16.00
CA ASP A 109 1.57 10.73 -14.70
C ASP A 109 0.63 11.19 -13.55
N GLN A 110 -0.67 10.95 -13.71
CA GLN A 110 -1.73 11.38 -12.83
C GLN A 110 -2.04 10.36 -11.72
N TYR A 111 -1.61 9.12 -11.89
CA TYR A 111 -1.93 8.00 -11.00
C TYR A 111 -0.70 7.15 -10.64
N CYS A 112 -0.68 6.63 -9.43
CA CYS A 112 0.32 5.68 -8.94
C CYS A 112 -0.37 4.49 -8.25
N LEU A 113 0.41 3.44 -7.99
CA LEU A 113 -0.02 2.26 -7.27
C LEU A 113 0.40 2.35 -5.81
N LEU A 114 -0.56 2.27 -4.90
CA LEU A 114 -0.33 2.08 -3.47
C LEU A 114 -0.44 0.59 -3.16
N VAL A 115 0.70 -0.05 -2.92
CA VAL A 115 0.83 -1.49 -2.71
C VAL A 115 1.01 -1.77 -1.23
N PHE A 116 0.20 -2.66 -0.66
CA PHE A 116 0.30 -3.20 0.68
C PHE A 116 0.83 -4.64 0.61
N SER A 117 1.96 -4.88 1.25
CA SER A 117 2.65 -6.17 1.28
C SER A 117 2.96 -6.56 2.72
N VAL A 118 2.29 -7.60 3.20
CA VAL A 118 2.54 -8.18 4.53
C VAL A 118 3.22 -9.55 4.44
N GLY A 119 3.24 -10.16 3.27
CA GLY A 119 3.76 -11.52 3.06
C GLY A 119 2.76 -12.62 3.49
N PRO A 120 3.17 -13.89 3.39
CA PRO A 120 2.33 -15.03 3.76
C PRO A 120 1.75 -14.89 5.18
N PRO A 121 0.48 -15.27 5.42
CA PRO A 121 -0.42 -15.99 4.52
C PRO A 121 -1.19 -15.10 3.53
N TYR A 122 -0.97 -13.78 3.51
CA TYR A 122 -1.77 -12.86 2.70
C TYR A 122 -1.12 -12.52 1.36
N ALA A 123 -1.96 -12.36 0.35
CA ALA A 123 -1.56 -11.81 -0.94
C ALA A 123 -1.43 -10.28 -0.88
N ASP A 124 -0.50 -9.75 -1.68
CA ASP A 124 -0.30 -8.31 -1.81
C ASP A 124 -1.53 -7.61 -2.42
N VAL A 125 -1.81 -6.41 -1.92
CA VAL A 125 -2.96 -5.61 -2.34
C VAL A 125 -2.50 -4.30 -2.91
N ALA A 126 -2.88 -3.99 -4.15
CA ALA A 126 -2.61 -2.69 -4.75
C ALA A 126 -3.89 -1.89 -5.01
N TYR A 127 -3.79 -0.58 -4.85
CA TYR A 127 -4.80 0.40 -5.24
C TYR A 127 -4.21 1.42 -6.20
N ARG A 128 -4.95 1.75 -7.26
CA ARG A 128 -4.61 2.90 -8.11
C ARG A 128 -5.14 4.17 -7.46
N ILE A 129 -4.26 5.09 -7.10
CA ILE A 129 -4.59 6.36 -6.44
C ILE A 129 -4.03 7.55 -7.24
N ARG A 130 -4.55 8.76 -7.02
CA ARG A 130 -3.96 9.98 -7.61
C ARG A 130 -2.52 10.18 -7.15
N LYS A 131 -1.64 10.45 -8.10
CA LYS A 131 -0.25 10.88 -7.86
C LYS A 131 -0.26 12.35 -7.45
N LYS A 132 -0.38 12.59 -6.14
CA LYS A 132 -0.37 13.93 -5.54
C LYS A 132 0.29 13.88 -4.17
N GLN A 133 1.00 14.96 -3.82
CA GLN A 133 1.71 15.09 -2.55
C GLN A 133 0.78 14.91 -1.34
N TRP A 134 1.20 14.06 -0.39
CA TRP A 134 0.51 13.87 0.87
C TRP A 134 0.84 15.02 1.84
N ASP A 135 -0.13 15.40 2.68
CA ASP A 135 0.02 16.44 3.67
C ASP A 135 0.96 15.99 4.79
N THR A 136 2.12 16.63 4.87
CA THR A 136 3.18 16.33 5.86
C THR A 136 2.91 16.94 7.23
N ARG A 137 1.86 17.78 7.37
CA ARG A 137 1.46 18.36 8.66
C ARG A 137 0.99 17.27 9.62
N ARG A 138 1.04 17.56 10.92
CA ARG A 138 0.57 16.64 11.98
C ARG A 138 -0.87 16.20 11.70
N GLY A 139 -1.09 14.89 11.59
CA GLY A 139 -2.40 14.30 11.31
C GLY A 139 -2.77 14.22 9.83
N GLY A 140 -1.93 14.76 8.92
CA GLY A 140 -2.08 14.63 7.48
C GLY A 140 -1.86 13.20 6.99
N VAL A 141 -1.05 12.40 7.70
CA VAL A 141 -0.91 10.96 7.53
C VAL A 141 -1.09 10.29 8.88
N ARG A 142 -1.87 9.21 8.92
CA ARG A 142 -2.15 8.42 10.13
C ARG A 142 -2.14 6.95 9.77
N ILE A 143 -1.39 6.18 10.55
CA ILE A 143 -1.31 4.73 10.43
C ILE A 143 -1.68 4.13 11.78
N SER A 144 -2.54 3.12 11.78
CA SER A 144 -2.88 2.35 12.97
C SER A 144 -3.03 0.88 12.62
N PHE A 145 -2.56 0.02 13.51
CA PHE A 145 -2.83 -1.41 13.48
C PHE A 145 -3.35 -1.80 14.86
N ASP A 146 -4.50 -2.47 14.91
CA ASP A 146 -5.09 -2.92 16.18
C ASP A 146 -4.79 -4.39 16.47
N GLN A 147 -5.03 -4.78 17.72
CA GLN A 147 -4.86 -6.15 18.21
C GLN A 147 -5.78 -7.18 17.53
N TYR A 148 -6.76 -6.74 16.74
CA TYR A 148 -7.66 -7.62 15.98
C TYR A 148 -7.22 -7.78 14.53
N GLY A 149 -6.05 -7.24 14.17
CA GLY A 149 -5.50 -7.34 12.82
C GLY A 149 -6.04 -6.28 11.85
N ARG A 150 -6.72 -5.23 12.31
CA ARG A 150 -7.19 -4.15 11.43
C ARG A 150 -6.10 -3.12 11.20
N TYR A 151 -5.62 -3.07 9.98
CA TYR A 151 -4.73 -2.03 9.51
C TYR A 151 -5.53 -0.86 8.92
N LYS A 152 -5.18 0.37 9.29
CA LYS A 152 -5.70 1.59 8.68
C LYS A 152 -4.57 2.50 8.24
N LEU A 153 -4.65 2.96 7.00
CA LEU A 153 -3.85 4.05 6.46
C LEU A 153 -4.78 5.17 6.03
N PHE A 154 -4.66 6.33 6.68
CA PHE A 154 -5.32 7.56 6.30
C PHE A 154 -4.27 8.55 5.83
N PHE A 155 -4.52 9.21 4.70
CA PHE A 155 -3.74 10.39 4.32
C PHE A 155 -4.58 11.42 3.60
N ARG A 156 -4.22 12.69 3.79
CA ARG A 156 -4.78 13.84 3.11
C ARG A 156 -3.83 14.33 2.03
N PHE A 157 -4.39 14.84 0.94
CA PHE A 157 -3.60 15.56 -0.05
C PHE A 157 -3.31 16.99 0.40
N THR A 158 -2.15 17.50 0.01
CA THR A 158 -1.85 18.93 0.20
C THR A 158 -2.81 19.79 -0.60
N ASN A 159 -3.16 20.95 -0.03
CA ASN A 159 -3.73 22.03 -0.82
C ASN A 159 -2.58 22.73 -1.53
N SER A 160 -2.60 22.72 -2.85
CA SER A 160 -1.69 23.51 -3.69
C SER A 160 -2.09 24.99 -3.57
N ASN A 161 -1.76 25.61 -2.43
CA ASN A 161 -1.81 27.05 -2.31
C ASN A 161 -0.58 27.58 -3.03
N TYR A 162 -0.74 28.03 -4.27
CA TYR A 162 0.28 28.84 -4.92
C TYR A 162 0.55 30.06 -4.05
N ARG A 163 1.79 30.22 -3.59
CA ARG A 163 2.28 31.43 -2.93
C ARG A 163 3.01 32.24 -4.01
N ARG A 164 2.50 33.43 -4.32
CA ARG A 164 3.22 34.46 -5.10
C ARG A 164 4.22 35.15 -4.20
#